data_AF-A0A5D0QQI2-F1
#
_entry.id   AF-A0A5D0QQI2-F1
#
_cell.length_a   1.000
_cell.length_b   1.000
_cell.length_c   1.000
_cell.angle_alpha   90.00
_cell.angle_beta   90.00
_cell.angle_gamma   90.00
#
_symmetry.space_group_name_H-M   'P 1'
#
loop_
_entity.id
_entity.type
_entity.pdbx_description
1 polymer ?
#
loop_
_entity_poly.entity_id
_entity_poly.type
_entity_poly.pdbx_seq_one_letter_code
_entity_poly.pdbx_strand_id
1 'polypeptide(L)'
;MTGLEPLDPGDDASAEAVARLLERAQELGLDELALDLLVYDATNEVAADRVNGGDWDDPTWDDAYERLHNEADKEASGINNNGLAAQLAYLLDGYGETELAAILGRTAAVADEHA
;
A
#
# COMPACT_ATOMS: atom_id res chain seq x y z
N MET A 1 2.11 -24.11 -11.95
CA MET A 1 2.06 -24.29 -10.49
C MET A 1 3.37 -23.82 -9.91
N THR A 2 3.53 -22.52 -9.75
CA THR A 2 4.60 -21.92 -8.94
C THR A 2 3.91 -21.51 -7.64
N GLY A 3 4.25 -22.22 -6.56
CA GLY A 3 3.76 -21.90 -5.23
C GLY A 3 4.29 -20.55 -4.83
N LEU A 4 3.40 -19.72 -4.28
CA LEU A 4 3.78 -18.49 -3.59
C LEU A 4 4.67 -18.91 -2.41
N GLU A 5 5.94 -18.52 -2.48
CA GLU A 5 6.88 -18.74 -1.39
C GLU A 5 6.40 -17.97 -0.14
N PRO A 6 6.64 -18.53 1.05
CA PRO A 6 6.29 -17.86 2.30
C PRO A 6 7.07 -16.55 2.41
N LEU A 7 6.41 -15.48 2.86
CA LEU A 7 7.01 -14.19 3.15
C LEU A 7 8.24 -14.38 4.05
N ASP A 8 9.43 -14.17 3.47
CA ASP A 8 10.69 -14.10 4.22
C ASP A 8 10.58 -12.93 5.20
N PRO A 9 10.75 -13.15 6.52
CA PRO A 9 10.60 -12.10 7.52
C PRO A 9 11.65 -11.00 7.34
N GLY A 10 11.32 -10.02 6.50
CA GLY A 10 12.05 -8.77 6.31
C GLY A 10 13.49 -8.98 5.87
N ASP A 11 13.72 -9.06 4.56
CA ASP A 11 15.05 -8.83 4.02
C ASP A 11 15.56 -7.50 4.62
N ASP A 12 16.74 -7.50 5.27
CA ASP A 12 17.25 -6.34 6.01
C ASP A 12 17.24 -5.07 5.11
N ALA A 13 17.39 -5.26 3.79
CA ALA A 13 17.25 -4.23 2.77
C ALA A 13 15.88 -3.54 2.74
N SER A 14 14.79 -4.28 2.92
CA SER A 14 13.42 -3.73 2.96
C SER A 14 13.19 -2.93 4.25
N ALA A 15 13.69 -3.40 5.39
CA ALA A 15 13.61 -2.65 6.64
C ALA A 15 14.42 -1.35 6.58
N GLU A 16 15.63 -1.40 6.00
CA GLU A 16 16.44 -0.20 5.77
C GLU A 16 15.80 0.78 4.78
N ALA A 17 15.17 0.29 3.71
CA ALA A 17 14.45 1.12 2.75
C ALA A 17 13.25 1.82 3.40
N VAL A 18 12.47 1.11 4.21
CA VAL A 18 11.37 1.71 4.98
C VAL A 18 11.89 2.77 5.94
N ALA A 19 13.02 2.54 6.62
CA ALA A 19 13.62 3.53 7.51
C ALA A 19 14.03 4.82 6.76
N ARG A 20 14.65 4.69 5.57
CA ARG A 20 15.01 5.85 4.71
C ARG A 20 13.79 6.61 4.23
N LEU A 21 12.75 5.90 3.80
CA LEU A 21 11.49 6.50 3.36
C LEU A 21 10.76 7.20 4.51
N LEU A 22 10.82 6.64 5.72
CA LEU A 22 10.22 7.23 6.91
C LEU A 22 10.93 8.53 7.31
N GLU A 23 12.26 8.53 7.33
CA GLU A 23 13.05 9.75 7.54
C GLU A 23 12.67 10.82 6.50
N ARG A 24 12.59 10.42 5.22
CA ARG A 24 12.20 11.33 4.14
C ARG A 24 10.79 11.90 4.32
N ALA A 25 9.83 11.07 4.73
CA ALA A 25 8.46 11.53 4.99
C ALA A 25 8.41 12.53 6.16
N GLN A 26 9.21 12.32 7.20
CA GLN A 26 9.34 13.24 8.34
C GLN A 26 9.98 14.57 7.93
N GLU A 27 11.04 14.56 7.12
CA GLU A 27 11.64 15.78 6.56
C GLU A 27 10.64 16.61 5.76
N LEU A 28 9.70 15.94 5.09
CA LEU A 28 8.63 16.54 4.30
C LEU A 28 7.41 16.94 5.12
N GLY A 29 7.40 16.69 6.43
CA GLY A 29 6.29 17.03 7.31
C GLY A 29 5.03 16.19 7.11
N LEU A 30 5.16 15.01 6.47
CA LEU A 30 4.03 14.09 6.26
C LEU A 30 3.69 13.37 7.56
N ASP A 31 2.39 13.28 7.85
CA ASP A 31 1.86 12.52 8.98
C ASP A 31 1.31 11.15 8.52
N GLU A 32 0.76 10.40 9.48
CA GLU A 32 0.18 9.08 9.24
C GLU A 32 -1.08 9.10 8.37
N LEU A 33 -1.73 10.25 8.16
CA LEU A 33 -2.91 10.35 7.29
C LEU A 33 -2.52 10.64 5.84
N ALA A 34 -1.30 11.12 5.60
CA ALA A 34 -0.85 11.56 4.29
C ALA A 34 -0.88 10.46 3.21
N LEU A 35 -0.73 9.19 3.60
CA LEU A 35 -0.70 8.06 2.65
C LEU A 35 -1.94 7.16 2.75
N ASP A 36 -2.92 7.48 3.60
CA ASP A 36 -4.09 6.63 3.83
C ASP A 36 -4.85 6.30 2.54
N LEU A 37 -5.07 7.32 1.70
CA LEU A 37 -5.75 7.17 0.41
C LEU A 37 -4.92 6.36 -0.58
N LEU A 38 -3.59 6.52 -0.56
CA LEU A 38 -2.72 5.78 -1.47
C LEU A 38 -2.69 4.29 -1.10
N VAL A 39 -2.67 3.96 0.20
CA VAL A 39 -2.81 2.58 0.66
C VAL A 39 -4.18 2.01 0.27
N TYR A 40 -5.24 2.79 0.46
CA TYR A 40 -6.59 2.39 0.06
C TYR A 40 -6.70 2.09 -1.45
N ASP A 41 -6.16 2.97 -2.29
CA ASP A 41 -6.16 2.80 -3.74
C ASP A 41 -5.32 1.59 -4.16
N ALA A 42 -4.14 1.41 -3.57
CA ALA A 42 -3.25 0.29 -3.88
C ALA A 42 -3.83 -1.08 -3.48
N THR A 43 -4.48 -1.22 -2.32
CA THR A 43 -5.16 -2.48 -1.97
C THR A 43 -6.34 -2.77 -2.88
N ASN A 44 -7.09 -1.73 -3.27
CA ASN A 44 -8.24 -1.88 -4.17
C ASN A 44 -7.84 -2.16 -5.62
N GLU A 45 -6.68 -1.67 -6.07
CA GLU A 45 -6.10 -2.03 -7.37
C GLU A 45 -5.77 -3.53 -7.42
N VAL A 46 -5.14 -4.07 -6.37
CA VAL A 46 -4.87 -5.51 -6.25
C VAL A 46 -6.18 -6.33 -6.25
N ALA A 47 -7.21 -5.88 -5.53
CA ALA A 47 -8.52 -6.54 -5.56
C ALA A 47 -9.13 -6.53 -6.97
N ALA A 48 -9.09 -5.38 -7.65
CA ALA A 48 -9.59 -5.25 -9.01
C ALA A 48 -8.85 -6.17 -9.99
N ASP A 49 -7.53 -6.27 -9.88
CA ASP A 49 -6.72 -7.17 -10.70
C ASP A 49 -7.08 -8.63 -10.49
N ARG A 50 -7.33 -9.06 -9.24
CA ARG A 50 -7.77 -10.42 -8.94
C ARG A 50 -9.16 -10.72 -9.50
N VAL A 51 -10.10 -9.78 -9.33
CA VAL A 51 -11.45 -9.88 -9.89
C VAL A 51 -11.40 -10.00 -11.42
N ASN A 52 -10.67 -9.10 -12.08
CA ASN A 52 -10.56 -9.05 -13.54
C ASN A 52 -9.75 -10.22 -14.12
N GLY A 53 -8.78 -10.73 -13.37
CA GLY A 53 -8.00 -11.91 -13.72
C GLY A 53 -8.78 -13.22 -13.65
N GLY A 54 -9.96 -13.22 -13.03
CA GLY A 54 -10.77 -14.42 -12.82
C GLY A 54 -10.18 -15.37 -11.77
N ASP A 55 -9.33 -14.87 -10.87
CA ASP A 55 -8.69 -15.66 -9.81
C ASP A 55 -9.55 -15.64 -8.53
N TRP A 56 -10.72 -16.26 -8.61
CA TRP A 56 -11.68 -16.35 -7.51
C TRP A 56 -12.60 -17.57 -7.64
N ASP A 57 -12.99 -18.13 -6.49
CA ASP A 57 -13.85 -19.33 -6.38
C ASP A 57 -15.34 -18.99 -6.18
N ASP A 58 -15.70 -17.70 -6.19
CA ASP A 58 -17.05 -17.24 -5.94
C ASP A 58 -18.04 -17.64 -7.07
N PRO A 59 -19.36 -17.72 -6.77
CA PRO A 59 -20.34 -18.18 -7.76
C PRO A 59 -20.57 -17.19 -8.91
N THR A 60 -20.36 -15.89 -8.67
CA THR A 60 -20.54 -14.83 -9.64
C THR A 60 -19.42 -13.80 -9.56
N TRP A 61 -19.25 -13.06 -10.64
CA TRP A 61 -18.30 -11.93 -10.68
C TRP A 61 -18.67 -10.85 -9.65
N ASP A 62 -19.96 -10.55 -9.50
CA ASP A 62 -20.43 -9.55 -8.52
C ASP A 62 -20.11 -9.98 -7.08
N ASP A 63 -20.31 -11.26 -6.76
CA ASP A 63 -19.95 -11.82 -5.43
C ASP A 63 -18.43 -11.74 -5.19
N ALA A 64 -17.62 -12.08 -6.20
CA ALA A 64 -16.16 -11.98 -6.13
C ALA A 64 -15.70 -10.52 -5.93
N TYR A 65 -16.29 -9.60 -6.68
CA TYR A 65 -16.01 -8.17 -6.59
C TYR A 65 -16.30 -7.66 -5.19
N GLU A 66 -17.51 -7.89 -4.68
CA GLU A 66 -17.89 -7.45 -3.34
C GLU A 66 -16.99 -8.06 -2.26
N ARG A 67 -16.70 -9.36 -2.32
CA ARG A 67 -15.84 -10.02 -1.31
C ARG A 67 -14.42 -9.46 -1.32
N LEU A 68 -13.78 -9.39 -2.49
CA LEU A 68 -12.39 -8.96 -2.63
C LEU A 68 -12.20 -7.48 -2.29
N HIS A 69 -13.14 -6.61 -2.68
CA HIS A 69 -13.08 -5.20 -2.29
C HIS A 69 -13.35 -5.00 -0.79
N ASN A 70 -14.27 -5.77 -0.18
CA ASN A 70 -14.46 -5.75 1.27
C ASN A 70 -13.24 -6.26 2.04
N GLU A 71 -12.46 -7.20 1.47
CA GLU A 71 -11.18 -7.64 2.03
C GLU A 71 -10.11 -6.55 1.91
N ALA A 72 -9.98 -5.91 0.75
CA ALA A 72 -9.06 -4.80 0.52
C ALA A 72 -9.33 -3.58 1.42
N ASP A 73 -10.60 -3.25 1.65
CA ASP A 73 -11.00 -2.16 2.56
C ASP A 73 -10.56 -2.46 4.01
N LYS A 74 -10.71 -3.71 4.46
CA LYS A 74 -10.27 -4.15 5.79
C LYS A 74 -8.76 -4.17 5.90
N GLU A 75 -8.07 -4.62 4.86
CA GLU A 75 -6.62 -4.62 4.80
C GLU A 75 -6.05 -3.20 4.84
N ALA A 76 -6.55 -2.29 4.00
CA ALA A 76 -6.16 -0.88 4.01
C ALA A 76 -6.38 -0.24 5.38
N SER A 77 -7.55 -0.48 5.98
CA SER A 77 -7.84 -0.02 7.35
C SER A 77 -6.84 -0.60 8.36
N GLY A 78 -6.47 -1.87 8.23
CA GLY A 78 -5.46 -2.51 9.08
C GLY A 78 -4.08 -1.86 8.94
N ILE A 79 -3.65 -1.58 7.71
CA ILE A 79 -2.37 -0.93 7.42
C ILE A 79 -2.35 0.50 7.93
N ASN A 80 -3.38 1.30 7.63
CA ASN A 80 -3.46 2.71 8.01
C ASN A 80 -3.47 2.90 9.53
N ASN A 81 -4.13 2.01 10.27
CA ASN A 81 -4.16 2.05 11.73
C ASN A 81 -2.84 1.62 12.41
N ASN A 82 -1.84 1.13 11.66
CA ASN A 82 -0.52 0.78 12.17
C ASN A 82 0.54 1.88 11.93
N GLY A 83 0.12 3.04 11.42
CA GLY A 83 0.94 4.23 11.25
C GLY A 83 1.83 4.22 10.01
N LEU A 84 2.55 5.33 9.83
CA LEU A 84 3.25 5.66 8.58
C LEU A 84 4.28 4.60 8.15
N ALA A 85 4.99 3.98 9.08
CA ALA A 85 5.97 2.93 8.75
C ALA A 85 5.31 1.68 8.13
N ALA A 86 4.11 1.30 8.59
CA ALA A 86 3.37 0.16 8.03
C ALA A 86 2.85 0.47 6.62
N GLN A 87 2.35 1.69 6.42
CA GLN A 87 1.94 2.17 5.09
C GLN A 87 3.12 2.17 4.12
N LEU A 88 4.29 2.68 4.53
CA LEU A 88 5.50 2.69 3.70
C LEU A 88 5.99 1.28 3.38
N ALA A 89 5.94 0.34 4.32
CA ALA A 89 6.32 -1.04 4.07
C ALA A 89 5.43 -1.71 3.02
N TYR A 90 4.11 -1.50 3.11
CA TYR A 90 3.16 -2.01 2.12
C TYR A 90 3.39 -1.40 0.73
N LEU A 91 3.50 -0.08 0.66
CA LEU A 91 3.68 0.65 -0.61
C LEU A 91 5.05 0.38 -1.26
N LEU A 92 6.07 0.07 -0.45
CA LEU A 92 7.40 -0.28 -0.95
C LEU A 92 7.35 -1.54 -1.81
N ASP A 93 6.54 -2.53 -1.44
CA ASP A 93 6.37 -3.78 -2.20
C ASP A 93 5.73 -3.52 -3.59
N GLY A 94 4.73 -2.64 -3.63
CA GLY A 94 4.01 -2.32 -4.88
C GLY A 94 4.76 -1.37 -5.83
N TYR A 95 5.42 -0.33 -5.29
CA TYR A 95 6.02 0.75 -6.10
C TYR A 95 7.55 0.71 -6.17
N GLY A 96 8.20 0.05 -5.20
CA GLY A 96 9.65 0.15 -5.00
C GLY A 96 10.09 1.51 -4.43
N GLU A 97 11.31 1.54 -3.87
CA GLU A 97 11.80 2.69 -3.08
C GLU A 97 11.87 4.00 -3.89
N THR A 98 12.31 3.92 -5.15
CA THR A 98 12.53 5.13 -5.98
C THR A 98 11.21 5.83 -6.33
N GLU A 99 10.20 5.08 -6.78
CA GLU A 99 8.91 5.67 -7.12
C GLU A 99 8.20 6.16 -5.86
N LEU A 100 8.26 5.38 -4.77
CA LEU A 100 7.66 5.78 -3.50
C LEU A 100 8.27 7.09 -2.96
N ALA A 101 9.59 7.27 -3.04
CA ALA A 101 10.23 8.54 -2.68
C ALA A 101 9.73 9.73 -3.53
N ALA A 102 9.48 9.52 -4.83
CA ALA A 102 8.90 10.54 -5.70
C ALA A 102 7.44 10.86 -5.34
N ILE A 103 6.65 9.84 -4.98
CA ILE A 103 5.29 10.00 -4.48
C ILE A 103 5.29 10.87 -3.21
N LEU A 104 6.14 10.58 -2.22
CA LEU A 104 6.22 11.38 -0.99
C LEU A 104 6.48 12.87 -1.29
N GLY A 105 7.39 13.16 -2.22
CA GLY A 105 7.66 14.54 -2.63
C GLY A 105 6.46 15.24 -3.27
N ARG A 106 5.65 14.53 -4.05
CA ARG A 106 4.41 15.05 -4.64
C ARG A 106 3.32 15.26 -3.58
N THR A 107 3.14 14.30 -2.67
CA THR A 107 2.17 14.37 -1.58
C THR A 107 2.43 15.59 -0.69
N ALA A 108 3.69 15.83 -0.34
CA ALA A 108 4.08 17.00 0.46
C ALA A 108 3.79 18.32 -0.26
N ALA A 109 4.08 18.42 -1.57
CA ALA A 109 3.80 19.62 -2.34
C ALA A 109 2.29 19.95 -2.40
N VAL A 110 1.43 18.93 -2.51
CA VAL A 110 -0.04 19.13 -2.48
C VAL A 110 -0.52 19.57 -1.10
N ALA A 111 0.07 19.03 -0.02
CA ALA A 111 -0.28 19.43 1.34
C ALA A 111 0.04 20.92 1.61
N ASP A 112 1.18 21.41 1.10
CA ASP A 112 1.59 22.81 1.23
C ASP A 112 0.71 23.79 0.43
N GLU A 113 0.13 23.37 -0.70
CA GLU A 113 -0.77 24.21 -1.51
C GLU A 113 -2.13 24.47 -0.85
N HIS A 114 -2.47 23.71 0.19
CA HIS A 114 -3.74 23.78 0.90
C HIS A 114 -3.65 24.35 2.33
N ALA A 115 -2.45 24.76 2.77
CA ALA A 115 -2.19 25.38 4.09
C ALA A 115 -2.27 26.91 4.06
#